data_AF-A0A533R9W3-F1
#
_entry.id   AF-A0A533R9W3-F1
#
_cell.length_a   1.000
_cell.length_b   1.000
_cell.length_c   1.000
_cell.angle_alpha   90.00
_cell.angle_beta   90.00
_cell.angle_gamma   90.00
#
_symmetry.space_group_name_H-M   'P 1'
#
loop_
_entity.id
_entity.type
_entity.pdbx_description
1 polymer ?
#
loop_
_entity_poly.entity_id
_entity_poly.type
_entity_poly.pdbx_seq_one_letter_code
_entity_poly.pdbx_strand_id
1 'polypeptide(L)'
;MKEYFYHYRITGSDFTVTLDPTVEPEIHTPAESEPWVITCVDTGEDTLKGGRVKRLEPYLADADRFHLTYGDGVSDIDVAALDAFHAGHDGEGTVSAVRPPSRFGEMVIEGDRVRHFEEKPQLTSGLINGGFFVFDRSFLGRLTDAEDCDLEFGALQDLAEEGGLRVRVHDGFWQCMDTARERDYLEGLWIKGQAPWKVWE
;
A
#
# COMPACT_ATOMS: atom_id res chain seq x y z
N MET A 1 10.57 -4.13 12.87
CA MET A 1 9.19 -3.67 12.60
C MET A 1 8.21 -4.03 13.72
N LYS A 2 8.04 -5.31 14.11
CA LYS A 2 7.15 -5.69 15.23
C LYS A 2 7.49 -4.97 16.56
N GLU A 3 8.78 -4.87 16.87
CA GLU A 3 9.28 -4.15 18.05
C GLU A 3 8.93 -2.65 18.06
N TYR A 4 8.97 -1.98 16.90
CA TYR A 4 8.56 -0.58 16.77
C TYR A 4 7.11 -0.38 17.20
N PHE A 5 6.19 -1.21 16.69
CA PHE A 5 4.77 -1.12 17.04
C PHE A 5 4.50 -1.54 18.49
N TYR A 6 5.23 -2.54 19.00
CA TYR A 6 5.14 -2.95 20.41
C TYR A 6 5.52 -1.81 21.36
N HIS A 7 6.54 -1.01 21.02
CA HIS A 7 6.97 0.13 21.83
C HIS A 7 6.31 1.46 21.44
N TYR A 8 5.48 1.51 20.40
CA TYR A 8 4.97 2.77 19.83
C TYR A 8 4.28 3.66 20.87
N ARG A 9 3.50 3.06 21.77
CA ARG A 9 2.81 3.78 22.88
C ARG A 9 3.77 4.40 23.90
N ILE A 10 4.98 3.87 24.01
CA ILE A 10 5.99 4.22 25.01
C ILE A 10 7.02 5.18 24.42
N THR A 11 7.44 4.98 23.16
CA THR A 11 8.50 5.77 22.51
C THR A 11 8.19 7.27 22.43
N GLY A 12 6.91 7.65 22.29
CA GLY A 12 6.48 9.04 22.26
C GLY A 12 5.95 9.60 23.58
N SER A 13 5.99 8.80 24.65
CA SER A 13 5.36 9.12 25.93
C SER A 13 6.38 9.25 27.04
N ASP A 14 6.11 10.09 28.04
CA ASP A 14 6.82 10.00 29.32
C ASP A 14 6.24 8.83 30.10
N PHE A 15 7.10 7.94 30.62
CA PHE A 15 6.64 6.74 31.33
C PHE A 15 7.58 6.34 32.47
N THR A 16 7.05 5.55 33.40
CA THR A 16 7.81 4.85 34.43
C THR A 16 7.65 3.36 34.24
N VAL A 17 8.76 2.64 34.17
CA VAL A 17 8.79 1.19 34.08
C VAL A 17 9.46 0.61 35.32
N THR A 18 8.85 -0.41 35.90
CA THR A 18 9.50 -1.25 36.92
C THR A 18 10.11 -2.47 36.24
N LEU A 19 11.20 -3.01 36.78
CA LEU A 19 11.82 -4.22 36.22
C LEU A 19 11.03 -5.51 36.52
N ASP A 20 9.90 -5.42 37.22
CA ASP A 20 8.95 -6.53 37.39
C ASP A 20 8.13 -6.68 36.08
N PRO A 21 8.25 -7.82 35.37
CA PRO A 21 7.56 -8.03 34.10
C PRO A 21 6.04 -8.20 34.24
N THR A 22 5.52 -8.30 35.46
CA THR A 22 4.07 -8.40 35.72
C THR A 22 3.38 -7.05 35.85
N VAL A 23 4.14 -5.96 35.89
CA VAL A 23 3.64 -4.60 36.08
C VAL A 23 3.80 -3.83 34.76
N GLU A 24 2.68 -3.38 34.22
CA GLU A 24 2.66 -2.54 33.02
C GLU A 24 3.30 -1.16 33.30
N PRO A 25 4.00 -0.57 32.33
CA PRO A 25 4.54 0.79 32.46
C PRO A 25 3.45 1.82 32.74
N GLU A 26 3.69 2.71 33.70
CA GLU A 26 2.83 3.87 33.97
C GLU A 26 3.13 4.97 32.95
N ILE A 27 2.12 5.41 32.20
CA ILE A 27 2.23 6.47 31.20
C ILE A 27 1.80 7.80 31.82
N HIS A 28 2.71 8.77 31.85
CA HIS A 28 2.48 10.11 32.43
C HIS A 28 1.97 11.10 31.39
N THR A 29 2.57 11.07 30.20
CA THR A 29 2.21 11.95 29.07
C THR A 29 1.96 11.08 27.86
N PRO A 30 0.71 10.75 27.50
CA PRO A 30 0.44 9.95 26.33
C PRO A 30 0.81 10.74 25.05
N ALA A 31 1.57 10.11 24.16
CA ALA A 31 1.76 10.63 22.81
C ALA A 31 0.41 10.81 22.11
N GLU A 32 0.21 11.95 21.43
CA GLU A 32 -0.89 12.07 20.47
C GLU A 32 -0.72 10.98 19.41
N SER A 33 -1.65 10.02 19.42
CA SER A 33 -1.62 8.90 18.50
C SER A 33 -3.05 8.55 18.11
N GLU A 34 -3.23 8.24 16.83
CA GLU A 34 -4.51 7.72 16.36
C GLU A 34 -4.81 6.38 17.03
N PRO A 35 -6.10 6.05 17.25
CA PRO A 35 -6.51 4.85 17.98
C PRO A 35 -6.40 3.58 17.11
N TRP A 36 -5.24 3.34 16.51
CA TRP A 36 -4.99 2.18 15.65
C TRP A 36 -4.91 0.89 16.45
N VAL A 37 -5.56 -0.16 15.93
CA VAL A 37 -5.38 -1.54 16.37
C VAL A 37 -4.53 -2.26 15.33
N ILE A 38 -3.31 -2.63 15.70
CA ILE A 38 -2.33 -3.22 14.78
C ILE A 38 -2.11 -4.68 15.14
N THR A 39 -2.41 -5.58 14.21
CA THR A 39 -2.16 -7.02 14.35
C THR A 39 -0.99 -7.42 13.44
N CYS A 40 0.11 -7.87 14.04
CA CYS A 40 1.28 -8.36 13.29
C CYS A 40 1.24 -9.89 13.17
N VAL A 41 0.78 -10.40 12.03
CA VAL A 41 0.68 -11.85 11.77
C VAL A 41 1.94 -12.34 11.05
N ASP A 42 2.47 -13.50 11.46
CA ASP A 42 3.46 -14.22 10.68
C ASP A 42 2.73 -15.07 9.63
N THR A 43 2.92 -14.73 8.36
CA THR A 43 2.28 -15.41 7.24
C THR A 43 3.22 -16.36 6.52
N GLY A 44 4.36 -16.73 7.10
CA GLY A 44 5.36 -17.63 6.52
C GLY A 44 6.43 -16.91 5.70
N GLU A 45 7.66 -17.43 5.73
CA GLU A 45 8.82 -16.83 5.06
C GLU A 45 8.69 -16.91 3.54
N ASP A 46 8.43 -18.11 3.01
CA ASP A 46 8.41 -18.40 1.56
C ASP A 46 7.03 -18.22 0.89
N THR A 47 6.02 -17.80 1.65
CA THR A 47 4.63 -17.71 1.16
C THR A 47 4.46 -16.55 0.19
N LEU A 48 3.83 -16.79 -0.96
CA LEU A 48 3.47 -15.78 -1.95
C LEU A 48 2.25 -14.95 -1.52
N LYS A 49 2.00 -13.84 -2.23
CA LYS A 49 1.06 -12.79 -1.77
C LYS A 49 -0.36 -13.32 -1.54
N GLY A 50 -0.87 -14.18 -2.43
CA GLY A 50 -2.19 -14.78 -2.30
C GLY A 50 -2.32 -15.62 -1.03
N GLY A 51 -1.34 -16.49 -0.78
CA GLY A 51 -1.26 -17.30 0.44
C GLY A 51 -1.19 -16.46 1.71
N ARG A 52 -0.41 -15.36 1.67
CA ARG A 52 -0.34 -14.43 2.81
C ARG A 52 -1.70 -13.81 3.11
N VAL A 53 -2.40 -13.31 2.09
CA VAL A 53 -3.73 -12.70 2.24
C VAL A 53 -4.74 -13.73 2.74
N LYS A 54 -4.74 -14.96 2.22
CA LYS A 54 -5.65 -16.01 2.68
C LYS A 54 -5.46 -16.34 4.16
N ARG A 55 -4.22 -16.39 4.65
CA ARG A 55 -3.91 -16.61 6.07
C ARG A 55 -4.41 -15.49 6.99
N LEU A 56 -4.73 -14.31 6.45
CA LEU A 56 -5.33 -13.21 7.20
C LEU A 56 -6.86 -13.28 7.31
N GLU A 57 -7.52 -14.23 6.63
CA GLU A 57 -8.99 -14.38 6.63
C GLU A 57 -9.66 -14.41 8.01
N PRO A 58 -9.09 -15.06 9.06
CA PRO A 58 -9.67 -15.05 10.41
C PRO A 58 -9.72 -13.66 11.04
N TYR A 59 -8.81 -12.75 10.67
CA TYR A 59 -8.74 -11.38 11.20
C TYR A 59 -9.68 -10.41 10.48
N LEU A 60 -10.27 -10.85 9.37
CA LEU A 60 -11.21 -10.07 8.57
C LEU A 60 -12.67 -10.51 8.80
N ALA A 61 -12.92 -11.38 9.78
CA ALA A 61 -14.18 -12.12 9.95
C ALA A 61 -15.44 -11.24 9.96
N ASP A 62 -15.34 -10.05 10.55
CA ASP A 62 -16.45 -9.11 10.73
C ASP A 62 -16.52 -8.02 9.64
N ALA A 63 -15.67 -8.10 8.60
CA ALA A 63 -15.61 -7.10 7.53
C ALA A 63 -16.37 -7.57 6.28
N ASP A 64 -17.24 -6.72 5.73
CA ASP A 64 -17.89 -6.98 4.44
C ASP A 64 -16.89 -6.86 3.27
N ARG A 65 -15.93 -5.94 3.39
CA ARG A 65 -14.84 -5.69 2.46
C ARG A 65 -13.60 -5.21 3.19
N PHE A 66 -12.44 -5.30 2.54
CA PHE A 66 -11.17 -4.91 3.13
C PHE A 66 -10.26 -4.21 2.11
N HIS A 67 -9.36 -3.38 2.63
CA HIS A 67 -8.31 -2.75 1.84
C HIS A 67 -7.05 -3.61 1.88
N LEU A 68 -6.40 -3.73 0.72
CA LEU A 68 -5.13 -4.44 0.57
C LEU A 68 -4.17 -3.58 -0.23
N THR A 69 -2.89 -3.54 0.14
CA THR A 69 -1.88 -2.85 -0.66
C THR A 69 -0.50 -3.45 -0.43
N TYR A 70 0.46 -3.01 -1.25
CA TYR A 70 1.87 -3.33 -1.08
C TYR A 70 2.52 -2.38 -0.07
N GLY A 71 3.43 -2.90 0.76
CA GLY A 71 4.05 -2.13 1.85
C GLY A 71 5.17 -1.19 1.42
N ASP A 72 5.45 -1.09 0.13
CA ASP A 72 6.58 -0.39 -0.48
C ASP A 72 6.17 0.82 -1.34
N GLY A 73 4.87 1.07 -1.51
CA GLY A 73 4.32 2.17 -2.31
C GLY A 73 3.71 3.29 -1.46
N VAL A 74 4.01 4.54 -1.81
CA VAL A 74 3.35 5.73 -1.22
C VAL A 74 2.66 6.56 -2.30
N SER A 75 1.54 7.19 -1.93
CA SER A 75 0.69 7.92 -2.87
C SER A 75 -0.20 8.93 -2.17
N ASP A 76 -0.70 9.92 -2.92
CA ASP A 76 -1.79 10.82 -2.54
C ASP A 76 -3.18 10.29 -2.98
N ILE A 77 -3.30 8.96 -3.23
CA ILE A 77 -4.60 8.31 -3.47
C ILE A 77 -5.56 8.60 -2.32
N ASP A 78 -6.73 9.14 -2.67
CA ASP A 78 -7.86 9.25 -1.76
C ASP A 78 -8.48 7.86 -1.55
N VAL A 79 -8.16 7.26 -0.40
CA VAL A 79 -8.64 5.94 0.02
C VAL A 79 -10.15 5.94 0.28
N ALA A 80 -10.72 7.04 0.79
CA ALA A 80 -12.16 7.13 1.02
C ALA A 80 -12.94 7.17 -0.30
N ALA A 81 -12.42 7.90 -1.29
CA ALA A 81 -13.01 7.91 -2.63
C ALA A 81 -12.80 6.58 -3.39
N LEU A 82 -11.72 5.85 -3.10
CA LEU A 82 -11.51 4.49 -3.63
C LEU A 82 -12.54 3.51 -3.05
N ASP A 83 -12.76 3.54 -1.74
CA ASP A 83 -13.77 2.73 -1.06
C ASP A 83 -15.20 3.04 -1.54
N ALA A 84 -15.53 4.34 -1.68
CA ALA A 84 -16.82 4.77 -2.21
C ALA A 84 -17.03 4.35 -3.68
N PHE A 85 -15.98 4.38 -4.50
CA PHE A 85 -16.02 3.87 -5.87
C PHE A 85 -16.29 2.36 -5.89
N HIS A 86 -15.60 1.59 -5.05
CA HIS A 86 -15.81 0.15 -4.92
C HIS A 86 -17.26 -0.17 -4.53
N ALA A 87 -17.80 0.54 -3.53
CA ALA A 87 -19.18 0.41 -3.09
C ALA A 87 -20.22 0.71 -4.19
N GLY A 88 -19.84 1.46 -5.23
CA GLY A 88 -20.72 1.93 -6.29
C GLY A 88 -20.92 0.93 -7.44
N HIS A 89 -20.27 -0.24 -7.41
CA HIS A 89 -20.33 -1.22 -8.47
C HIS A 89 -20.50 -2.66 -7.95
N ASP A 90 -20.70 -3.60 -8.86
CA ASP A 90 -20.96 -5.02 -8.59
C ASP A 90 -19.72 -5.93 -8.68
N GLY A 91 -18.55 -5.34 -8.97
CA GLY A 91 -17.29 -6.06 -9.03
C GLY A 91 -16.73 -6.38 -7.65
N GLU A 92 -16.24 -7.61 -7.48
CA GLU A 92 -15.66 -8.12 -6.23
C GLU A 92 -14.32 -7.46 -5.86
N GLY A 93 -13.67 -6.77 -6.80
CA GLY A 93 -12.41 -6.08 -6.56
C GLY A 93 -12.29 -4.75 -7.28
N THR A 94 -11.58 -3.81 -6.67
CA THR A 94 -11.11 -2.56 -7.28
C THR A 94 -9.60 -2.47 -7.12
N VAL A 95 -8.90 -2.04 -8.18
CA VAL A 95 -7.47 -1.70 -8.15
C VAL A 95 -7.26 -0.24 -8.55
N SER A 96 -6.27 0.41 -7.92
CA SER A 96 -5.82 1.73 -8.34
C SER A 96 -4.82 1.60 -9.49
N ALA A 97 -5.15 2.16 -10.65
CA ALA A 97 -4.26 2.23 -11.79
C ALA A 97 -3.45 3.52 -11.75
N VAL A 98 -2.13 3.41 -11.80
CA VAL A 98 -1.20 4.55 -11.67
C VAL A 98 -0.26 4.61 -12.87
N ARG A 99 0.42 5.74 -13.03
CA ARG A 99 1.48 5.90 -14.03
C ARG A 99 2.81 5.50 -13.40
N PRO A 100 3.60 4.62 -14.05
CA PRO A 100 4.91 4.28 -13.54
C PRO A 100 5.83 5.51 -13.54
N PRO A 101 6.69 5.67 -12.51
CA PRO A 101 7.72 6.69 -12.54
C PRO A 101 8.65 6.43 -13.73
N SER A 102 8.98 7.47 -14.49
CA SER A 102 9.96 7.31 -15.58
C SER A 102 11.29 6.88 -15.00
N ARG A 103 11.81 5.77 -15.53
CA ARG A 103 13.18 5.34 -15.26
C ARG A 103 14.21 6.07 -16.13
N PHE A 104 13.75 6.71 -17.21
CA PHE A 104 14.60 7.32 -18.24
C PHE A 104 14.11 8.73 -18.62
N GLY A 105 15.00 9.57 -19.14
CA GLY A 105 14.61 10.84 -19.74
C GLY A 105 13.82 10.63 -21.02
N GLU A 106 12.72 11.35 -21.19
CA GLU A 106 11.97 11.37 -22.46
C GLU A 106 12.61 12.39 -23.38
N MET A 107 12.86 11.97 -24.62
CA MET A 107 13.38 12.81 -25.68
C MET A 107 12.34 12.93 -26.78
N VAL A 108 11.79 14.13 -26.96
CA VAL A 108 10.99 14.42 -28.14
C VAL A 108 11.95 14.86 -29.25
N ILE A 109 12.10 14.02 -30.28
CA ILE A 109 13.03 14.25 -31.40
C ILE A 109 12.25 14.68 -32.64
N GLU A 110 12.71 15.75 -33.30
CA GLU A 110 12.20 16.21 -34.60
C GLU A 110 13.35 16.23 -35.61
N GLY A 111 13.38 15.24 -36.51
CA GLY A 111 14.51 15.01 -37.40
C GLY A 111 15.74 14.52 -36.63
N ASP A 112 16.82 15.29 -36.65
CA ASP A 112 18.07 15.06 -35.92
C ASP A 112 18.20 15.94 -34.66
N ARG A 113 17.17 16.73 -34.34
CA ARG A 113 17.19 17.70 -33.24
C ARG A 113 16.29 17.25 -32.08
N VAL A 114 16.84 17.31 -30.87
CA VAL A 114 16.07 17.15 -29.63
C VAL A 114 15.27 18.43 -29.40
N ARG A 115 13.94 18.33 -29.48
CA ARG A 115 13.01 19.44 -29.26
C ARG A 115 12.69 19.64 -27.78
N HIS A 116 12.61 18.55 -27.03
CA HIS A 116 12.35 18.53 -25.60
C HIS A 116 13.15 17.38 -24.97
N PHE A 117 13.88 17.68 -23.89
CA PHE A 117 14.58 16.70 -23.07
C PHE A 117 14.05 16.86 -21.65
N GLU A 118 13.24 15.91 -21.22
CA GLU A 118 12.72 15.89 -19.86
C GLU A 118 13.31 14.71 -19.13
N GLU A 119 14.13 15.00 -18.13
CA GLU A 119 14.69 13.96 -17.28
C GLU A 119 13.58 13.48 -16.34
N LYS A 120 12.97 12.33 -16.69
CA LYS A 120 11.99 11.54 -15.92
C LYS A 120 10.52 12.02 -15.91
N PRO A 121 9.87 12.29 -17.06
CA PRO A 121 8.42 12.53 -17.06
C PRO A 121 7.66 11.24 -16.76
N GLN A 122 6.56 11.30 -15.99
CA GLN A 122 5.66 10.16 -15.89
C GLN A 122 5.28 9.69 -17.29
N LEU A 123 5.39 8.38 -17.56
CA LEU A 123 5.10 7.85 -18.89
C LEU A 123 3.67 8.25 -19.31
N THR A 124 3.55 8.93 -20.45
CA THR A 124 2.26 9.39 -20.99
C THR A 124 1.36 8.23 -21.42
N SER A 125 1.94 7.05 -21.68
CA SER A 125 1.23 5.82 -22.03
C SER A 125 1.61 4.65 -21.13
N GLY A 126 0.61 3.93 -20.62
CA GLY A 126 0.77 2.70 -19.83
C GLY A 126 0.36 2.89 -18.38
N LEU A 127 -0.89 2.53 -18.06
CA LEU A 127 -1.32 2.38 -16.68
C LEU A 127 -0.81 1.04 -16.13
N ILE A 128 -0.35 1.04 -14.89
CA ILE A 128 0.07 -0.15 -14.17
C ILE A 128 -0.76 -0.33 -12.90
N ASN A 129 -0.72 -1.54 -12.34
CA ASN A 129 -1.24 -1.81 -11.01
C ASN A 129 -0.42 -1.05 -9.96
N GLY A 130 -1.05 -0.08 -9.28
CA GLY A 130 -0.42 0.71 -8.22
C GLY A 130 -0.58 0.11 -6.82
N GLY A 131 -1.19 -1.07 -6.69
CA GLY A 131 -1.69 -1.58 -5.43
C GLY A 131 -3.01 -0.91 -5.07
N PHE A 132 -3.16 -0.53 -3.79
CA PHE A 132 -4.35 0.14 -3.25
C PHE A 132 -5.63 -0.50 -3.78
N PHE A 133 -5.86 -1.72 -3.32
CA PHE A 133 -7.01 -2.53 -3.64
C PHE A 133 -8.11 -2.37 -2.60
N VAL A 134 -9.34 -2.57 -3.06
CA VAL A 134 -10.51 -2.84 -2.21
C VAL A 134 -11.13 -4.12 -2.71
N PHE A 135 -11.35 -5.09 -1.82
CA PHE A 135 -11.98 -6.36 -2.15
C PHE A 135 -13.16 -6.64 -1.23
N ASP A 136 -14.23 -7.17 -1.80
CA ASP A 136 -15.24 -7.85 -1.01
C ASP A 136 -14.63 -9.06 -0.30
N ARG A 137 -15.16 -9.41 0.87
CA ARG A 137 -14.66 -10.56 1.64
C ARG A 137 -14.71 -11.87 0.85
N SER A 138 -15.66 -12.01 -0.10
CA SER A 138 -15.76 -13.19 -0.96
C SER A 138 -14.49 -13.44 -1.79
N PHE A 139 -13.68 -12.41 -2.05
CA PHE A 139 -12.44 -12.52 -2.82
C PHE A 139 -11.47 -13.52 -2.18
N LEU A 140 -11.49 -13.64 -0.84
CA LEU A 140 -10.69 -14.60 -0.09
C LEU A 140 -11.02 -16.06 -0.47
N GLY A 141 -12.20 -16.32 -1.03
CA GLY A 141 -12.59 -17.63 -1.57
C GLY A 141 -11.82 -18.04 -2.83
N ARG A 142 -11.19 -17.09 -3.51
CA ARG A 142 -10.33 -17.33 -4.69
C ARG A 142 -8.90 -17.70 -4.34
N LEU A 143 -8.53 -17.58 -3.06
CA LEU A 143 -7.17 -17.81 -2.58
C LEU A 143 -7.08 -19.11 -1.76
N THR A 144 -5.90 -19.72 -1.78
CA THR A 144 -5.55 -20.85 -0.90
C THR A 144 -4.50 -20.41 0.11
N ASP A 145 -4.37 -21.13 1.22
CA ASP A 145 -3.37 -20.86 2.26
C ASP A 145 -1.99 -21.48 1.96
N ALA A 146 -1.85 -22.05 0.75
CA ALA A 146 -0.62 -22.64 0.25
C ALA A 146 0.47 -21.58 0.01
N GLU A 147 1.73 -22.01 0.13
CA GLU A 147 2.87 -21.11 -0.03
C GLU A 147 3.03 -20.58 -1.45
N ASP A 148 2.60 -21.35 -2.45
CA ASP A 148 2.70 -21.03 -3.87
C ASP A 148 1.45 -20.29 -4.42
N CYS A 149 0.49 -19.93 -3.57
CA CYS A 149 -0.67 -19.15 -3.97
C CYS A 149 -0.26 -17.70 -4.26
N ASP A 150 -0.19 -17.33 -5.54
CA ASP A 150 0.05 -15.96 -5.98
C ASP A 150 -1.25 -15.14 -6.02
N LEU A 151 -1.12 -13.82 -5.88
CA LEU A 151 -2.26 -12.91 -5.95
C LEU A 151 -2.52 -12.46 -7.39
N GLU A 152 -1.45 -12.09 -8.08
CA GLU A 152 -1.49 -11.54 -9.44
C GLU A 152 -1.67 -12.62 -10.50
N PHE A 153 -0.99 -13.76 -10.36
CA PHE A 153 -1.14 -14.92 -11.24
C PHE A 153 -2.25 -15.84 -10.72
N GLY A 154 -3.34 -15.96 -11.49
CA GLY A 154 -4.56 -16.66 -11.07
C GLY A 154 -5.62 -15.69 -10.56
N ALA A 155 -5.73 -15.46 -9.25
CA ALA A 155 -6.89 -14.82 -8.64
C ALA A 155 -7.28 -13.45 -9.26
N LEU A 156 -6.32 -12.54 -9.47
CA LEU A 156 -6.60 -11.25 -10.12
C LEU A 156 -6.85 -11.34 -11.62
N GLN A 157 -6.18 -12.28 -12.31
CA GLN A 157 -6.40 -12.52 -13.74
C GLN A 157 -7.80 -13.07 -13.98
N ASP A 158 -8.19 -14.11 -13.25
CA ASP A 158 -9.51 -14.74 -13.33
C ASP A 158 -10.60 -13.72 -13.01
N LEU A 159 -10.41 -12.93 -11.93
CA LEU A 159 -11.36 -11.89 -11.55
C LEU A 159 -11.49 -10.80 -12.63
N ALA A 160 -10.41 -10.44 -13.31
CA ALA A 160 -10.45 -9.48 -14.42
C ALA A 160 -11.14 -10.06 -15.65
N GLU A 161 -10.88 -11.32 -16.01
CA GLU A 161 -11.51 -12.01 -17.14
C GLU A 161 -13.02 -12.19 -16.95
N GLU A 162 -13.45 -12.45 -15.72
CA GLU A 162 -14.85 -12.51 -15.31
C GLU A 162 -15.52 -11.13 -15.28
N GLY A 163 -14.76 -10.05 -15.43
CA GLY A 163 -15.24 -8.68 -15.34
C GLY A 163 -15.61 -8.26 -13.91
N GLY A 164 -15.11 -8.96 -12.88
CA GLY A 164 -15.29 -8.62 -11.48
C GLY A 164 -14.24 -7.65 -10.93
N LEU A 165 -13.13 -7.43 -11.64
CA LEU A 165 -12.12 -6.44 -11.27
C LEU A 165 -12.40 -5.09 -11.93
N ARG A 166 -12.60 -4.04 -11.13
CA ARG A 166 -12.75 -2.66 -11.57
C ARG A 166 -11.47 -1.86 -11.36
N VAL A 167 -11.33 -0.79 -12.14
CA VAL A 167 -10.14 0.07 -12.09
C VAL A 167 -10.54 1.50 -11.74
N ARG A 168 -9.83 2.10 -10.79
CA ARG A 168 -9.87 3.53 -10.52
C ARG A 168 -8.54 4.13 -10.94
N VAL A 169 -8.56 4.99 -11.95
CA VAL A 169 -7.35 5.66 -12.43
C VAL A 169 -6.96 6.78 -11.47
N HIS A 170 -5.69 6.79 -11.06
CA HIS A 170 -5.07 7.81 -10.24
C HIS A 170 -4.00 8.54 -11.04
N ASP A 171 -4.26 9.81 -11.34
CA ASP A 171 -3.34 10.69 -12.07
C ASP A 171 -2.44 11.53 -11.13
N GLY A 172 -2.54 11.32 -9.81
CA GLY A 172 -1.72 12.00 -8.80
C GLY A 172 -0.35 11.38 -8.59
N PHE A 173 0.26 11.70 -7.44
CA PHE A 173 1.55 11.14 -7.05
C PHE A 173 1.43 9.66 -6.66
N TRP A 174 2.29 8.83 -7.23
CA TRP A 174 2.52 7.45 -6.79
C TRP A 174 3.98 7.09 -7.01
N GLN A 175 4.60 6.43 -6.03
CA GLN A 175 6.00 6.02 -6.10
C GLN A 175 6.23 4.77 -5.25
N CYS A 176 6.78 3.72 -5.85
CA CYS A 176 7.32 2.55 -5.14
C CYS A 176 8.73 2.83 -4.61
N MET A 177 9.16 2.03 -3.63
CA MET A 177 10.50 2.07 -3.04
C MET A 177 11.21 0.71 -3.19
N ASP A 178 11.49 0.33 -4.44
CA ASP A 178 12.16 -0.94 -4.76
C ASP A 178 13.69 -0.83 -4.64
N THR A 179 14.23 0.39 -4.82
CA THR A 179 15.65 0.66 -4.93
C THR A 179 16.11 1.75 -3.95
N ALA A 180 17.41 1.74 -3.64
CA ALA A 180 18.02 2.80 -2.82
C ALA A 180 17.82 4.20 -3.44
N ARG A 181 17.77 4.29 -4.76
CA ARG A 181 17.51 5.54 -5.48
C ARG A 181 16.10 6.08 -5.20
N GLU A 182 15.10 5.20 -5.17
CA GLU A 182 13.72 5.59 -4.88
C GLU A 182 13.55 5.96 -3.40
N ARG A 183 14.21 5.23 -2.50
CA ARG A 183 14.32 5.63 -1.08
C ARG A 183 14.89 7.04 -0.94
N ASP A 184 16.04 7.32 -1.56
CA ASP A 184 16.70 8.63 -1.44
C ASP A 184 15.85 9.76 -2.05
N TYR A 185 15.09 9.45 -3.10
CA TYR A 185 14.12 10.38 -3.68
C TYR A 185 12.96 10.69 -2.72
N LEU A 186 12.34 9.66 -2.14
CA LEU A 186 11.26 9.81 -1.16
C LEU A 186 11.74 10.54 0.11
N GLU A 187 12.90 10.16 0.65
CA GLU A 187 13.53 10.84 1.79
C GLU A 187 13.79 12.32 1.48
N GLY A 188 14.27 12.61 0.26
CA GLY A 188 14.48 13.98 -0.20
C GLY A 188 13.21 14.82 -0.27
N LEU A 189 12.08 14.23 -0.67
CA LEU A 189 10.78 14.91 -0.63
C LEU A 189 10.32 15.15 0.81
N TRP A 190 10.51 14.16 1.69
CA TRP A 190 10.15 14.25 3.10
C TRP A 190 10.92 15.35 3.84
N ILE A 191 12.26 15.36 3.76
CA ILE A 191 13.12 16.35 4.42
C ILE A 191 12.80 17.78 3.96
N LYS A 192 12.39 17.96 2.71
CA LYS A 192 12.02 19.28 2.15
C LYS A 192 10.61 19.73 2.52
N GLY A 193 9.82 18.89 3.20
CA GLY A 193 8.40 19.16 3.46
C GLY A 193 7.56 19.16 2.18
N GLN A 194 7.95 18.37 1.18
CA GLN A 194 7.33 18.30 -0.15
C GLN A 194 6.76 16.91 -0.46
N ALA A 195 6.61 16.05 0.55
CA ALA A 195 6.06 14.70 0.41
C ALA A 195 4.56 14.75 0.06
N PRO A 196 4.14 14.43 -1.19
CA PRO A 196 2.73 14.57 -1.59
C PRO A 196 1.82 13.57 -0.87
N TRP A 197 2.36 12.43 -0.46
CA TRP A 197 1.63 11.42 0.32
C TRP A 197 1.37 11.85 1.77
N LYS A 198 2.02 12.92 2.27
CA LYS A 198 1.75 13.44 3.62
C LYS A 198 0.46 14.26 3.60
N VAL A 199 -0.68 13.56 3.65
CA VAL A 199 -2.03 14.15 3.66
C VAL A 199 -2.57 14.43 5.07
N TRP A 200 -1.73 14.29 6.08
CA TRP A 200 -2.03 14.56 7.50
C TRP A 200 -1.23 15.76 8.02
N GLU A 201 -1.66 16.31 9.16
CA GLU A 201 -0.99 17.42 9.86
C GLU A 201 0.30 16.97 10.56
#